data_AF-A0A923J7F9-F1
#
_entry.id   AF-A0A923J7F9-F1
#
_cell.length_a   1.000
_cell.length_b   1.000
_cell.length_c   1.000
_cell.angle_alpha   90.00
_cell.angle_beta   90.00
_cell.angle_gamma   90.00
#
_symmetry.space_group_name_H-M   'P 1'
#
loop_
_entity.id
_entity.type
_entity.pdbx_description
1 polymer ?
#
loop_
_entity_poly.entity_id
_entity_poly.type
_entity_poly.pdbx_seq_one_letter_code
_entity_poly.pdbx_strand_id
1 'polypeptide(L)'
;MSELLFMDIFGIGRLKAKKMFPEAAEKMGLKAHSLLKKRSFPQYSGSFSNFKIEVAPEMSSIKVMMQSVPGLFMNTFGKNVEFDIGNETIDRFFTERKAPRSTYEKLVGNAEWVHFVRRFIEKWKRVIQVLDVEPGYIECRMKYGNGHYIPASVLEPMTSDLVKIADILQKTVNIESSGPANVKE
;
A
#
# COMPACT_ATOMS: atom_id res chain seq x y z
N MET A 1 -3.83 -14.52 -13.39
CA MET A 1 -4.37 -14.64 -12.02
C MET A 1 -4.57 -16.10 -11.62
N SER A 2 -5.20 -16.94 -12.46
CA SER A 2 -5.31 -18.40 -12.27
C SER A 2 -3.99 -19.12 -12.01
N GLU A 3 -2.93 -18.75 -12.74
CA GLU A 3 -1.62 -19.40 -12.67
C GLU A 3 -0.93 -19.27 -11.29
N LEU A 4 -1.00 -18.08 -10.67
CA LEU A 4 -0.43 -17.83 -9.34
C LEU A 4 -1.10 -18.67 -8.23
N LEU A 5 -2.41 -18.94 -8.37
CA LEU A 5 -3.17 -19.80 -7.46
C LEU A 5 -2.77 -21.28 -7.62
N PHE A 6 -2.48 -21.72 -8.85
CA PHE A 6 -2.06 -23.10 -9.14
C PHE A 6 -0.65 -23.43 -8.63
N MET A 7 0.30 -22.48 -8.71
CA MET A 7 1.68 -22.68 -8.27
C MET A 7 1.83 -22.93 -6.76
N ASP A 8 0.81 -22.57 -5.98
CA ASP A 8 0.81 -22.67 -4.52
C ASP A 8 0.52 -24.07 -4.00
N ILE A 9 -0.35 -24.82 -4.70
CA ILE A 9 -0.83 -26.16 -4.30
C ILE A 9 0.34 -27.15 -4.16
N PHE A 10 1.41 -26.96 -4.92
CA PHE A 10 2.62 -27.81 -4.91
C PHE A 10 3.83 -27.16 -4.24
N GLY A 11 3.69 -25.99 -3.60
CA GLY A 11 4.80 -25.25 -2.95
C GLY A 11 5.85 -24.67 -3.91
N ILE A 12 5.71 -24.90 -5.22
CA ILE A 12 6.61 -24.41 -6.29
C ILE A 12 6.64 -22.87 -6.29
N GLY A 13 5.50 -22.22 -6.02
CA GLY A 13 5.40 -20.77 -5.92
C GLY A 13 6.32 -20.17 -4.84
N ARG A 14 6.35 -20.76 -3.63
CA ARG A 14 7.26 -20.32 -2.54
C ARG A 14 8.73 -20.50 -2.91
N LEU A 15 9.09 -21.58 -3.62
CA LEU A 15 10.47 -21.81 -4.09
C LEU A 15 10.88 -20.80 -5.19
N LYS A 16 10.01 -20.57 -6.18
CA LYS A 16 10.24 -19.58 -7.24
C LYS A 16 10.35 -18.17 -6.67
N ALA A 17 9.48 -17.80 -5.73
CA ALA A 17 9.56 -16.54 -5.00
C ALA A 17 10.90 -16.42 -4.26
N LYS A 18 11.34 -17.42 -3.48
CA LYS A 18 12.65 -17.35 -2.80
C LYS A 18 13.84 -17.12 -3.74
N LYS A 19 13.79 -17.67 -4.97
CA LYS A 19 14.86 -17.49 -5.96
C LYS A 19 14.82 -16.11 -6.63
N MET A 20 13.63 -15.62 -7.00
CA MET A 20 13.47 -14.41 -7.81
C MET A 20 13.28 -13.13 -7.00
N PHE A 21 12.78 -13.22 -5.77
CA PHE A 21 12.47 -12.06 -4.93
C PHE A 21 13.71 -11.24 -4.54
N PRO A 22 14.89 -11.82 -4.22
CA PRO A 22 16.09 -11.04 -3.93
C PRO A 22 16.49 -10.14 -5.11
N GLU A 23 16.47 -10.67 -6.33
CA GLU A 23 16.81 -9.93 -7.57
C GLU A 23 15.80 -8.81 -7.84
N ALA A 24 14.50 -9.08 -7.65
CA ALA A 24 13.46 -8.06 -7.78
C ALA A 24 13.60 -6.94 -6.74
N ALA A 25 13.90 -7.29 -5.49
CA ALA A 25 14.11 -6.34 -4.40
C ALA A 25 15.37 -5.47 -4.65
N GLU A 26 16.47 -6.08 -5.11
CA GLU A 26 17.72 -5.38 -5.43
C GLU A 26 17.55 -4.36 -6.57
N LYS A 27 16.82 -4.72 -7.64
CA LYS A 27 16.48 -3.79 -8.74
C LYS A 27 15.71 -2.56 -8.27
N MET A 28 14.96 -2.68 -7.18
CA MET A 28 14.23 -1.57 -6.54
C MET A 28 15.06 -0.84 -5.46
N GLY A 29 16.32 -1.17 -5.27
CA GLY A 29 17.19 -0.57 -4.24
C GLY A 29 16.93 -1.08 -2.82
N LEU A 30 16.19 -2.18 -2.65
CA LEU A 30 15.87 -2.76 -1.35
C LEU A 30 16.94 -3.78 -0.91
N LYS A 31 17.36 -3.72 0.35
CA LYS A 31 18.40 -4.57 0.94
C LYS A 31 17.82 -5.50 1.99
N ALA A 32 18.31 -6.74 2.06
CA ALA A 32 17.89 -7.72 3.07
C ALA A 32 18.51 -7.43 4.44
N HIS A 33 17.71 -7.49 5.52
CA HIS A 33 18.15 -7.19 6.89
C HIS A 33 18.51 -8.40 7.75
N SER A 34 18.09 -9.60 7.35
CA SER A 34 18.30 -10.82 8.12
C SER A 34 19.06 -11.87 7.31
N LEU A 35 19.98 -12.59 7.96
CA LEU A 35 20.63 -13.77 7.39
C LEU A 35 19.59 -14.75 6.84
N LEU A 36 19.84 -15.25 5.62
CA LEU A 36 18.97 -16.19 4.90
C LEU A 36 18.85 -17.54 5.65
N LYS A 37 17.90 -17.65 6.57
CA LYS A 37 17.52 -18.96 7.12
C LYS A 37 16.83 -19.76 6.03
N LYS A 38 17.27 -21.02 5.82
CA LYS A 38 16.78 -21.92 4.75
C LYS A 38 15.24 -21.98 4.62
N ARG A 39 14.50 -21.83 5.72
CA ARG A 39 13.02 -21.93 5.77
C ARG A 39 12.25 -20.59 5.69
N SER A 40 12.75 -19.47 6.23
CA SER A 40 12.06 -18.16 6.19
C SER A 40 12.34 -17.37 4.92
N PHE A 41 11.67 -16.23 4.74
CA PHE A 41 12.13 -15.15 3.86
C PHE A 41 12.89 -14.11 4.70
N PRO A 42 13.89 -13.41 4.14
CA PRO A 42 14.43 -12.23 4.80
C PRO A 42 13.46 -11.05 4.67
N GLN A 43 13.51 -10.13 5.64
CA GLN A 43 12.88 -8.80 5.49
C GLN A 43 13.78 -7.91 4.64
N TYR A 44 13.19 -7.01 3.87
CA TYR A 44 13.89 -6.03 3.03
C TYR A 44 13.51 -4.61 3.40
N SER A 45 14.42 -3.65 3.30
CA SER A 45 14.08 -2.23 3.27
C SER A 45 15.04 -1.44 2.40
N GLY A 46 14.62 -0.26 1.97
CA GLY A 46 15.39 0.66 1.14
C GLY A 46 14.58 1.89 0.79
N SER A 47 14.97 2.58 -0.28
CA SER A 47 14.27 3.76 -0.77
C SER A 47 13.82 3.57 -2.21
N PHE A 48 12.55 3.82 -2.50
CA PHE A 48 11.97 3.77 -3.83
C PHE A 48 11.21 5.07 -4.11
N SER A 49 11.57 5.78 -5.19
CA SER A 49 11.01 7.10 -5.55
C SER A 49 10.93 8.10 -4.37
N ASN A 50 12.00 8.18 -3.56
CA ASN A 50 12.12 9.00 -2.35
C ASN A 50 11.32 8.56 -1.10
N PHE A 51 10.50 7.51 -1.19
CA PHE A 51 9.84 6.91 -0.02
C PHE A 51 10.70 5.79 0.56
N LYS A 52 10.77 5.69 1.89
CA LYS A 52 11.37 4.51 2.55
C LYS A 52 10.37 3.36 2.50
N ILE A 53 10.79 2.22 1.97
CA ILE A 53 9.96 1.02 1.83
C ILE A 53 10.48 -0.05 2.79
N GLU A 54 9.58 -0.74 3.48
CA GLU A 54 9.85 -1.95 4.25
C GLU A 54 8.98 -3.09 3.71
N VAL A 55 9.57 -4.27 3.53
CA VAL A 55 8.87 -5.43 2.95
C VAL A 55 9.14 -6.64 3.81
N ALA A 56 8.07 -7.28 4.29
CA ALA A 56 8.11 -8.50 5.06
C ALA A 56 7.42 -9.62 4.24
N PRO A 57 8.16 -10.34 3.38
CA PRO A 57 7.54 -11.26 2.43
C PRO A 57 6.76 -12.37 3.13
N GLU A 58 7.23 -12.88 4.27
CA GLU A 58 6.57 -13.94 5.05
C GLU A 58 5.24 -13.50 5.69
N MET A 59 5.05 -12.19 5.89
CA MET A 59 3.76 -11.60 6.29
C MET A 59 2.93 -11.12 5.09
N SER A 60 3.43 -11.36 3.88
CA SER A 60 2.91 -10.80 2.63
C SER A 60 2.69 -9.28 2.67
N SER A 61 3.54 -8.55 3.40
CA SER A 61 3.38 -7.12 3.71
C SER A 61 4.37 -6.25 2.94
N ILE A 62 3.87 -5.15 2.37
CA ILE A 62 4.66 -4.01 1.86
C ILE A 62 4.21 -2.76 2.62
N LYS A 63 5.17 -2.04 3.19
CA LYS A 63 4.99 -0.80 3.95
C LYS A 63 5.75 0.34 3.28
N VAL A 64 5.05 1.44 3.02
CA VAL A 64 5.57 2.70 2.48
C VAL A 64 5.54 3.74 3.59
N MET A 65 6.70 4.19 4.05
CA MET A 65 6.82 5.22 5.08
C MET A 65 6.68 6.61 4.44
N MET A 66 5.89 7.49 5.06
CA MET A 66 5.61 8.84 4.60
C MET A 66 5.74 9.87 5.73
N GLN A 67 5.78 11.15 5.39
CA GLN A 67 5.69 12.25 6.36
C GLN A 67 4.37 12.15 7.12
N SER A 68 4.42 12.35 8.44
CA SER A 68 3.25 12.21 9.31
C SER A 68 2.12 13.16 8.93
N VAL A 69 0.93 12.63 8.65
CA VAL A 69 -0.33 13.38 8.52
C VAL A 69 -1.13 13.22 9.83
N PRO A 70 -1.18 14.23 10.71
CA PRO A 70 -1.85 14.11 12.02
C PRO A 70 -3.32 13.69 11.89
N GLY A 71 -3.70 12.67 12.67
CA GLY A 71 -5.05 12.12 12.68
C GLY A 71 -5.42 11.22 11.50
N LEU A 72 -4.53 11.01 10.51
CA LEU A 72 -4.82 10.09 9.41
C LEU A 72 -4.76 8.63 9.88
N PHE A 73 -5.90 8.04 10.21
CA PHE A 73 -6.05 6.62 10.51
C PHE A 73 -7.16 6.03 9.63
N MET A 74 -6.83 4.99 8.87
CA MET A 74 -7.68 4.37 7.85
C MET A 74 -7.31 2.88 7.76
N ASN A 75 -7.91 2.06 8.62
CA ASN A 75 -7.55 0.63 8.72
C ASN A 75 -8.74 -0.23 8.30
N THR A 76 -8.52 -1.27 7.49
CA THR A 76 -9.58 -2.23 7.12
C THR A 76 -9.87 -3.19 8.28
N PHE A 77 -10.65 -2.74 9.26
CA PHE A 77 -11.04 -3.56 10.41
C PHE A 77 -12.08 -4.63 10.05
N GLY A 78 -11.63 -5.89 10.00
CA GLY A 78 -12.37 -7.02 10.57
C GLY A 78 -13.63 -7.55 9.87
N LYS A 79 -14.09 -6.97 8.77
CA LYS A 79 -15.13 -7.59 7.90
C LYS A 79 -14.65 -7.69 6.46
N ASN A 80 -14.96 -8.83 5.84
CA ASN A 80 -14.48 -9.24 4.52
C ASN A 80 -14.66 -8.13 3.48
N VAL A 81 -13.63 -7.93 2.65
CA VAL A 81 -13.52 -6.81 1.70
C VAL A 81 -14.71 -6.73 0.75
N GLU A 82 -15.57 -5.73 0.96
CA GLU A 82 -16.43 -5.16 -0.07
C GLU A 82 -16.21 -3.64 -0.13
N PHE A 83 -15.15 -3.28 -0.84
CA PHE A 83 -14.90 -1.93 -1.35
C PHE A 83 -15.71 -1.82 -2.65
N ASP A 84 -16.68 -0.90 -2.72
CA ASP A 84 -17.30 -0.55 -4.00
C ASP A 84 -17.33 0.96 -4.23
N ILE A 85 -17.11 1.35 -5.48
CA ILE A 85 -16.44 2.62 -5.85
C ILE A 85 -17.30 3.40 -6.85
N GLY A 86 -18.62 3.22 -6.73
CA GLY A 86 -19.65 3.67 -7.67
C GLY A 86 -20.56 4.79 -7.16
N ASN A 87 -20.17 5.51 -6.08
CA ASN A 87 -20.99 6.39 -5.20
C ASN A 87 -21.65 5.59 -4.03
N GLU A 88 -21.96 6.12 -2.83
CA GLU A 88 -22.10 7.52 -2.38
C GLU A 88 -21.63 7.80 -0.92
N THR A 89 -20.32 7.74 -0.66
CA THR A 89 -19.43 8.82 -0.15
C THR A 89 -17.99 8.26 0.03
N ILE A 90 -17.41 7.69 -1.04
CA ILE A 90 -16.29 6.73 -1.07
C ILE A 90 -15.71 6.31 0.31
N ASP A 91 -16.34 5.38 1.02
CA ASP A 91 -17.77 4.99 1.06
C ASP A 91 -18.00 4.24 2.40
N ARG A 92 -17.46 4.69 3.55
CA ARG A 92 -17.55 6.04 4.14
C ARG A 92 -16.16 6.44 4.68
N PHE A 93 -15.22 6.76 3.77
CA PHE A 93 -13.77 6.94 3.98
C PHE A 93 -13.18 6.17 5.18
N PHE A 94 -13.20 4.83 5.10
CA PHE A 94 -12.63 3.87 6.07
C PHE A 94 -13.42 3.68 7.40
N THR A 95 -14.72 3.98 7.38
CA THR A 95 -15.78 3.47 8.28
C THR A 95 -15.74 3.78 9.79
N GLU A 96 -14.62 4.15 10.40
CA GLU A 96 -14.58 4.80 11.73
C GLU A 96 -13.59 5.97 11.74
N ARG A 97 -14.11 7.19 11.87
CA ARG A 97 -13.34 8.43 11.69
C ARG A 97 -12.29 8.64 12.79
N LYS A 98 -11.04 8.90 12.37
CA LYS A 98 -10.10 9.78 13.10
C LYS A 98 -9.45 10.88 12.25
N ALA A 99 -9.57 10.82 10.92
CA ALA A 99 -9.06 11.87 10.03
C ALA A 99 -9.72 13.24 10.33
N PRO A 100 -8.95 14.34 10.45
CA PRO A 100 -9.49 15.67 10.60
C PRO A 100 -10.39 16.04 9.42
N ARG A 101 -11.44 16.82 9.69
CA ARG A 101 -12.43 17.21 8.67
C ARG A 101 -11.79 17.93 7.46
N SER A 102 -10.81 18.80 7.70
CA SER A 102 -10.05 19.49 6.65
C SER A 102 -9.27 18.53 5.76
N THR A 103 -8.61 17.51 6.32
CA THR A 103 -7.91 16.46 5.58
C THR A 103 -8.88 15.67 4.69
N TYR A 104 -10.05 15.32 5.24
CA TYR A 104 -11.10 14.63 4.50
C TYR A 104 -11.64 15.47 3.32
N GLU A 105 -11.95 16.75 3.55
CA GLU A 105 -12.48 17.66 2.52
C GLU A 105 -11.47 17.85 1.37
N LYS A 106 -10.16 17.98 1.66
CA LYS A 106 -9.11 18.01 0.62
C LYS A 106 -9.04 16.73 -0.20
N LEU A 107 -9.16 15.56 0.45
CA LEU A 107 -9.05 14.25 -0.22
C LEU A 107 -10.26 13.95 -1.11
N VAL A 108 -11.48 14.19 -0.62
CA VAL A 108 -12.70 13.99 -1.43
C VAL A 108 -12.77 14.99 -2.59
N GLY A 109 -12.25 16.21 -2.41
CA GLY A 109 -12.15 17.20 -3.49
C GLY A 109 -11.08 16.93 -4.55
N ASN A 110 -10.14 16.01 -4.31
CA ASN A 110 -9.06 15.74 -5.27
C ASN A 110 -9.42 14.61 -6.26
N ALA A 111 -9.67 14.99 -7.51
CA ALA A 111 -9.99 14.06 -8.60
C ALA A 111 -8.85 13.08 -8.95
N GLU A 112 -7.57 13.46 -8.83
CA GLU A 112 -6.43 12.54 -9.05
C GLU A 112 -6.43 11.45 -7.96
N TRP A 113 -6.62 11.84 -6.70
CA TRP A 113 -6.72 10.92 -5.57
C TRP A 113 -7.85 9.91 -5.74
N VAL A 114 -9.08 10.39 -5.98
CA VAL A 114 -10.26 9.55 -6.16
C VAL A 114 -10.09 8.59 -7.34
N HIS A 115 -9.58 9.09 -8.48
CA HIS A 115 -9.34 8.26 -9.66
C HIS A 115 -8.26 7.20 -9.42
N PHE A 116 -7.14 7.55 -8.79
CA PHE A 116 -6.03 6.63 -8.59
C PHE A 116 -6.36 5.54 -7.57
N VAL A 117 -6.99 5.90 -6.44
CA VAL A 117 -7.44 4.92 -5.43
C VAL A 117 -8.45 3.95 -6.04
N ARG A 118 -9.40 4.42 -6.86
CA ARG A 118 -10.33 3.53 -7.57
C ARG A 118 -9.58 2.50 -8.43
N ARG A 119 -8.66 2.96 -9.27
CA ARG A 119 -7.86 2.08 -10.15
C ARG A 119 -6.99 1.10 -9.38
N PHE A 120 -6.40 1.51 -8.26
CA PHE A 120 -5.62 0.65 -7.38
C PHE A 120 -6.48 -0.50 -6.83
N ILE A 121 -7.65 -0.18 -6.29
CA ILE A 121 -8.56 -1.18 -5.74
C ILE A 121 -9.09 -2.11 -6.86
N GLU A 122 -9.49 -1.58 -8.02
CA GLU A 122 -9.90 -2.39 -9.17
C GLU A 122 -8.82 -3.41 -9.59
N LYS A 123 -7.54 -2.98 -9.61
CA LYS A 123 -6.38 -3.80 -9.97
C LYS A 123 -6.08 -4.89 -8.93
N TRP A 124 -6.22 -4.60 -7.64
CA TRP A 124 -5.69 -5.44 -6.56
C TRP A 124 -6.71 -6.03 -5.58
N LYS A 125 -8.00 -5.70 -5.66
CA LYS A 125 -9.04 -6.13 -4.69
C LYS A 125 -9.14 -7.64 -4.43
N ARG A 126 -8.69 -8.48 -5.37
CA ARG A 126 -8.67 -9.94 -5.24
C ARG A 126 -7.48 -10.50 -4.45
N VAL A 127 -6.46 -9.69 -4.18
CA VAL A 127 -5.25 -10.11 -3.44
C VAL A 127 -4.97 -9.27 -2.20
N ILE A 128 -5.55 -8.07 -2.06
CA ILE A 128 -5.45 -7.29 -0.81
C ILE A 128 -6.23 -8.02 0.29
N GLN A 129 -5.54 -8.31 1.40
CA GLN A 129 -6.13 -8.82 2.63
C GLN A 129 -6.34 -7.70 3.65
N VAL A 130 -5.38 -6.77 3.75
CA VAL A 130 -5.45 -5.58 4.61
C VAL A 130 -4.82 -4.40 3.88
N LEU A 131 -5.42 -3.22 4.01
CA LEU A 131 -4.82 -1.94 3.65
C LEU A 131 -4.98 -1.00 4.84
N ASP A 132 -3.87 -0.68 5.49
CA ASP A 132 -3.80 0.22 6.64
C ASP A 132 -3.09 1.52 6.19
N VAL A 133 -3.73 2.68 6.36
CA VAL A 133 -3.09 3.99 6.19
C VAL A 133 -3.12 4.72 7.52
N GLU A 134 -1.93 4.87 8.07
CA GLU A 134 -1.64 5.43 9.39
C GLU A 134 -0.84 6.73 9.21
N PRO A 135 -0.70 7.60 10.23
CA PRO A 135 -0.19 8.95 10.02
C PRO A 135 1.13 9.01 9.26
N GLY A 136 2.07 8.10 9.56
CA GLY A 136 3.39 8.03 8.93
C GLY A 136 3.61 6.86 7.98
N TYR A 137 2.61 6.04 7.63
CA TYR A 137 2.81 4.94 6.68
C TYR A 137 1.54 4.41 6.00
N ILE A 138 1.73 3.76 4.84
CA ILE A 138 0.74 2.90 4.18
C ILE A 138 1.27 1.47 4.26
N GLU A 139 0.51 0.53 4.82
CA GLU A 139 0.82 -0.90 4.81
C GLU A 139 -0.23 -1.68 4.02
N CYS A 140 0.21 -2.48 3.04
CA CYS A 140 -0.63 -3.39 2.30
C CYS A 140 -0.19 -4.83 2.58
N ARG A 141 -1.10 -5.62 3.16
CA ARG A 141 -0.93 -7.07 3.36
C ARG A 141 -1.76 -7.82 2.34
N MET A 142 -1.15 -8.78 1.66
CA MET A 142 -1.74 -9.50 0.55
C MET A 142 -1.93 -10.99 0.87
N LYS A 143 -2.90 -11.64 0.22
CA LYS A 143 -3.10 -13.09 0.26
C LYS A 143 -3.06 -13.66 -1.15
N TYR A 144 -2.17 -14.63 -1.35
CA TYR A 144 -2.07 -15.42 -2.57
C TYR A 144 -2.37 -16.87 -2.19
N GLY A 145 -3.49 -17.42 -2.69
CA GLY A 145 -3.88 -18.81 -2.43
C GLY A 145 -3.80 -19.22 -0.96
N ASN A 146 -2.95 -20.22 -0.70
CA ASN A 146 -2.61 -20.73 0.63
C ASN A 146 -1.19 -20.29 1.07
N GLY A 147 -0.49 -19.52 0.25
CA GLY A 147 0.87 -19.05 0.45
C GLY A 147 0.97 -17.78 1.30
N HIS A 148 1.83 -17.84 2.31
CA HIS A 148 2.30 -16.68 3.05
C HIS A 148 3.63 -16.18 2.43
N TYR A 149 3.54 -15.63 1.22
CA TYR A 149 4.65 -14.94 0.53
C TYR A 149 4.15 -13.97 -0.56
N ILE A 150 4.99 -12.99 -0.91
CA ILE A 150 4.77 -12.09 -2.05
C ILE A 150 5.45 -12.70 -3.31
N PRO A 151 4.74 -12.87 -4.44
CA PRO A 151 5.37 -13.24 -5.71
C PRO A 151 6.30 -12.12 -6.20
N ALA A 152 7.50 -12.48 -6.68
CA ALA A 152 8.50 -11.50 -7.13
C ALA A 152 7.99 -10.56 -8.23
N SER A 153 7.11 -11.05 -9.12
CA SER A 153 6.47 -10.26 -10.18
C SER A 153 5.41 -9.26 -9.69
N VAL A 154 5.02 -9.30 -8.42
CA VAL A 154 4.05 -8.37 -7.82
C VAL A 154 4.74 -7.31 -6.97
N LEU A 155 5.97 -7.55 -6.51
CA LEU A 155 6.71 -6.64 -5.63
C LEU A 155 6.80 -5.21 -6.21
N GLU A 156 7.35 -5.06 -7.40
CA GLU A 156 7.54 -3.76 -8.04
C GLU A 156 6.19 -3.10 -8.43
N PRO A 157 5.25 -3.77 -9.12
CA PRO A 157 3.96 -3.15 -9.46
C PRO A 157 3.12 -2.73 -8.25
N MET A 158 3.13 -3.50 -7.15
CA MET A 158 2.40 -3.15 -5.94
C MET A 158 3.08 -1.99 -5.19
N THR A 159 4.41 -2.05 -5.02
CA THR A 159 5.16 -0.96 -4.36
C THR A 159 5.03 0.35 -5.14
N SER A 160 5.11 0.30 -6.47
CA SER A 160 4.95 1.48 -7.33
C SER A 160 3.58 2.14 -7.14
N ASP A 161 2.50 1.36 -7.14
CA ASP A 161 1.17 1.93 -6.90
C ASP A 161 1.01 2.47 -5.47
N LEU A 162 1.50 1.75 -4.45
CA LEU A 162 1.42 2.21 -3.05
C LEU A 162 2.22 3.51 -2.83
N VAL A 163 3.37 3.64 -3.47
CA VAL A 163 4.16 4.87 -3.49
C VAL A 163 3.44 5.99 -4.22
N LYS A 164 2.72 5.70 -5.31
CA LYS A 164 1.89 6.70 -6.00
C LYS A 164 0.67 7.12 -5.16
N ILE A 165 0.07 6.22 -4.37
CA ILE A 165 -0.92 6.58 -3.34
C ILE A 165 -0.29 7.53 -2.31
N ALA A 166 0.88 7.18 -1.75
CA ALA A 166 1.56 8.01 -0.76
C ALA A 166 1.91 9.42 -1.32
N ASP A 167 2.42 9.50 -2.54
CA ASP A 167 2.72 10.75 -3.26
C ASP A 167 1.47 11.62 -3.44
N ILE A 168 0.37 11.08 -3.97
CA ILE A 168 -0.88 11.84 -4.16
C ILE A 168 -1.48 12.25 -2.81
N LEU A 169 -1.49 11.36 -1.82
CA LEU A 169 -1.97 11.63 -0.46
C LEU A 169 -1.21 12.81 0.16
N GLN A 170 0.12 12.72 0.20
CA GLN A 170 0.96 13.79 0.75
C GLN A 170 0.76 15.10 0.00
N LYS A 171 0.78 15.08 -1.34
CA LYS A 171 0.50 16.26 -2.15
C LYS A 171 -0.85 16.87 -1.79
N THR A 172 -1.92 16.07 -1.76
CA THR A 172 -3.29 16.52 -1.46
C THR A 172 -3.41 17.20 -0.09
N VAL A 173 -2.77 16.64 0.93
CA VAL A 173 -2.78 17.22 2.29
C VAL A 173 -1.91 18.47 2.36
N ASN A 174 -0.76 18.45 1.69
CA ASN A 174 0.22 19.53 1.63
C ASN A 174 -0.08 20.62 0.58
N ILE A 175 -1.20 20.53 -0.17
CA ILE A 175 -1.75 21.70 -0.85
C ILE A 175 -2.15 22.68 0.26
N GLU A 176 -1.32 23.70 0.45
CA GLU A 176 -1.33 24.66 1.55
C GLU A 176 -2.75 25.26 1.77
N SER A 177 -3.17 25.72 2.95
CA SER A 177 -2.51 26.70 3.82
C SER A 177 -2.17 28.03 3.14
N SER A 178 -2.36 28.14 1.83
CA SER A 178 -2.20 29.34 1.00
C SER A 178 -3.56 29.87 0.56
N GLY A 179 -4.45 30.06 1.54
CA GLY A 179 -5.57 31.01 1.41
C GLY A 179 -5.02 32.44 1.46
N PRO A 180 -5.71 33.43 0.87
CA PRO A 180 -5.13 34.74 0.61
C PRO A 180 -4.68 35.43 1.91
N ALA A 181 -3.51 36.06 1.85
CA ALA A 181 -3.10 37.02 2.86
C ALA A 181 -4.20 38.09 2.97
N ASN A 182 -4.72 38.27 4.18
CA ASN A 182 -5.88 39.10 4.46
C ASN A 182 -5.57 40.55 4.03
N VAL A 183 -6.21 41.03 2.97
CA VAL A 183 -6.10 42.42 2.53
C VAL A 183 -6.77 43.26 3.61
N LYS A 184 -5.95 43.97 4.39
CA LYS A 184 -6.44 45.04 5.25
C LYS A 184 -6.41 46.33 4.45
N GLU A 185 -7.61 46.84 4.20
CA GLU A 185 -7.87 48.28 4.07
C GLU A 185 -7.66 48.96 5.45
#